data_AF-A0A2K3MZA5-F1
#
_entry.id   AF-A0A2K3MZA5-F1
#
_cell.length_a   1.000
_cell.length_b   1.000
_cell.length_c   1.000
_cell.angle_alpha   90.00
_cell.angle_beta   90.00
_cell.angle_gamma   90.00
#
_symmetry.space_group_name_H-M   'P 1'
#
loop_
_entity.id
_entity.type
_entity.pdbx_description
1 polymer ?
#
loop_
_entity_poly.entity_id
_entity_poly.type
_entity_poly.pdbx_seq_one_letter_code
_entity_poly.pdbx_strand_id
1 'polypeptide(L)'
;MNLDEILTINIKPGWKKGTKITFPEKGNEHPNTIPADIVFIVEEKPHSVFTREGNDLIVTQKITLAEALTGCTVNLTTLDGRNLTVVINNVAHPEYEEIVPREGMPLPKDPTKKGNLRIKFDIKFPTRLTAEQKAGMKKLLAA
;
A
#
# COMPACT_ATOMS: atom_id res chain seq x y z
N MET A 1 31.58 28.02 -18.12
CA MET A 1 31.84 26.86 -17.24
C MET A 1 30.48 26.35 -16.83
N ASN A 2 30.12 25.11 -17.16
CA ASN A 2 28.91 24.51 -16.57
C ASN A 2 29.26 24.22 -15.12
N LEU A 3 28.52 24.85 -14.20
CA LEU A 3 28.67 24.65 -12.77
C LEU A 3 27.71 23.53 -12.37
N ASP A 4 28.26 22.37 -12.02
CA ASP A 4 27.48 21.26 -11.50
C ASP A 4 27.49 21.32 -9.97
N GLU A 5 26.30 21.37 -9.35
CA GLU A 5 26.12 21.34 -7.90
C GLU A 5 25.26 20.13 -7.51
N ILE A 6 25.63 19.43 -6.44
CA ILE A 6 24.86 18.30 -5.91
C ILE A 6 23.94 18.77 -4.79
N LEU A 7 22.63 18.69 -5.01
CA LEU A 7 21.62 18.96 -3.99
C LEU A 7 21.21 17.66 -3.29
N THR A 8 21.55 17.53 -2.02
CA THR A 8 21.25 16.32 -1.23
C THR A 8 19.89 16.43 -0.54
N ILE A 9 18.99 15.48 -0.81
CA ILE A 9 17.66 15.40 -0.17
C ILE A 9 17.60 14.17 0.73
N ASN A 10 17.49 14.41 2.04
CA ASN A 10 17.33 13.34 3.04
C ASN A 10 15.85 13.03 3.25
N ILE A 11 15.31 12.06 2.50
CA ILE A 11 13.92 11.62 2.61
C ILE A 11 13.64 11.13 4.03
N LYS A 12 12.65 11.74 4.71
CA LYS A 12 12.24 11.31 6.05
C LYS A 12 11.14 10.25 5.98
N PRO A 13 11.13 9.28 6.93
CA PRO A 13 10.06 8.30 7.02
C PRO A 13 8.68 8.94 7.07
N GLY A 14 7.73 8.38 6.33
CA GLY A 14 6.34 8.84 6.34
C GLY A 14 6.04 10.06 5.48
N TRP A 15 7.04 10.73 4.87
CA TRP A 15 6.78 11.80 3.91
C TRP A 15 5.74 11.40 2.87
N LYS A 16 4.77 12.28 2.65
CA LYS A 16 3.65 12.06 1.75
C LYS A 16 3.94 12.69 0.39
N LYS A 17 3.31 12.17 -0.65
CA LYS A 17 3.18 12.87 -1.93
C LYS A 17 2.82 14.35 -1.73
N GLY A 18 3.51 15.23 -2.45
CA GLY A 18 3.33 16.68 -2.38
C GLY A 18 4.21 17.39 -1.35
N THR A 19 5.01 16.66 -0.55
CA THR A 19 5.99 17.29 0.36
C THR A 19 6.99 18.11 -0.47
N LYS A 20 7.15 19.39 -0.13
CA LYS A 20 8.04 20.32 -0.85
C LYS A 20 9.38 20.46 -0.14
N ILE A 21 10.47 20.40 -0.89
CA ILE A 21 11.83 20.66 -0.42
C ILE A 21 12.38 21.81 -1.26
N THR A 22 12.59 22.95 -0.63
CA THR A 22 13.06 24.17 -1.29
C THR A 22 14.56 24.35 -1.06
N PHE A 23 15.29 24.53 -2.16
CA PHE A 23 16.68 24.99 -2.15
C PHE A 23 16.69 26.45 -2.64
N PRO A 24 16.89 27.42 -1.73
CA PRO A 24 16.79 28.82 -2.07
C PRO A 24 17.91 29.25 -3.02
N GLU A 25 17.58 30.10 -3.98
CA GLU A 25 18.56 30.73 -4.90
C GLU A 25 19.45 29.73 -5.67
N LYS A 26 18.94 28.51 -5.94
CA LYS A 26 19.65 27.47 -6.70
C LYS A 26 19.26 27.38 -8.18
N GLY A 27 18.38 28.27 -8.64
CA GLY A 27 17.94 28.35 -10.03
C GLY A 27 18.95 29.05 -10.93
N ASN A 28 18.47 29.49 -12.11
CA ASN A 28 19.33 30.16 -13.08
C ASN A 28 19.84 31.51 -12.55
N GLU A 29 21.14 31.74 -12.66
CA GLU A 29 21.81 32.98 -12.27
C GLU A 29 21.89 33.97 -13.44
N HIS A 30 21.56 35.24 -13.18
CA HIS A 30 21.68 36.34 -14.13
C HIS A 30 22.30 37.56 -13.43
N PRO A 31 23.09 38.40 -14.13
CA PRO A 31 23.65 39.62 -13.55
C PRO A 31 22.56 40.51 -12.94
N ASN A 32 22.83 41.07 -11.75
CA ASN A 32 21.93 41.96 -11.00
C ASN A 32 20.56 41.37 -10.66
N THR A 33 20.41 40.04 -10.65
CA THR A 33 19.15 39.35 -10.30
C THR A 33 19.41 38.30 -9.23
N ILE A 34 18.50 38.18 -8.26
CA ILE A 34 18.54 37.09 -7.28
C ILE A 34 18.13 35.78 -7.98
N PRO A 35 18.91 34.70 -7.91
CA PRO A 35 18.54 33.43 -8.52
C PRO A 35 17.20 32.90 -7.97
N ALA A 36 16.47 32.16 -8.80
CA ALA A 36 15.22 31.54 -8.38
C ALA A 36 15.44 30.37 -7.41
N ASP A 37 14.39 29.95 -6.70
CA ASP A 37 14.43 28.75 -5.87
C ASP A 37 14.22 27.49 -6.71
N ILE A 38 14.89 26.40 -6.33
CA ILE A 38 14.55 25.06 -6.82
C ILE A 38 13.65 24.38 -5.79
N VAL A 39 12.46 23.96 -6.22
CA VAL A 39 11.50 23.24 -5.37
C VAL A 39 11.34 21.81 -5.86
N PHE A 40 11.79 20.85 -5.07
CA PHE A 40 11.50 19.44 -5.29
C PHE A 40 10.16 19.07 -4.64
N ILE A 41 9.37 18.25 -5.34
CA ILE A 41 8.11 17.73 -4.83
C ILE A 41 8.22 16.21 -4.75
N VAL A 42 7.98 15.67 -3.57
CA VAL A 42 7.96 14.22 -3.36
C VAL A 42 6.79 13.61 -4.10
N GLU A 43 7.06 12.58 -4.90
CA GLU A 43 6.07 11.78 -5.61
C GLU A 43 6.20 10.31 -5.24
N GLU A 44 5.09 9.58 -5.33
CA GLU A 44 5.03 8.17 -4.99
C GLU A 44 5.06 7.33 -6.27
N LYS A 45 6.12 6.52 -6.41
CA LYS A 45 6.21 5.56 -7.51
C LYS A 45 5.25 4.39 -7.23
N PRO A 46 4.44 3.96 -8.22
CA PRO A 46 3.60 2.77 -8.06
C PRO A 46 4.42 1.55 -7.64
N HIS A 47 3.94 0.84 -6.61
CA HIS A 47 4.53 -0.40 -6.14
C HIS A 47 3.70 -1.59 -6.64
N SER A 48 4.34 -2.71 -6.97
CA SER A 48 3.68 -3.87 -7.57
C SER A 48 2.70 -4.59 -6.63
N VAL A 49 2.93 -4.48 -5.32
CA VAL A 49 2.17 -5.20 -4.28
C VAL A 49 1.29 -4.27 -3.45
N PHE A 50 1.77 -3.05 -3.18
CA PHE A 50 1.18 -2.18 -2.16
C PHE A 50 0.69 -0.90 -2.82
N THR A 51 -0.49 -0.45 -2.43
CA THR A 51 -0.98 0.88 -2.73
C THR A 51 -1.03 1.67 -1.43
N ARG A 52 -0.40 2.85 -1.40
CA ARG A 52 -0.44 3.70 -0.21
C ARG A 52 -1.71 4.54 -0.21
N GLU A 53 -2.41 4.56 0.92
CA GLU A 53 -3.53 5.48 1.16
C GLU A 53 -3.26 6.26 2.45
N GLY A 54 -2.75 7.48 2.32
CA GLY A 54 -2.34 8.29 3.47
C GLY A 54 -1.17 7.67 4.22
N ASN A 55 -1.42 7.11 5.41
CA ASN A 55 -0.42 6.38 6.19
C ASN A 55 -0.64 4.86 6.16
N ASP A 56 -1.70 4.39 5.51
CA ASP A 56 -2.04 2.99 5.43
C ASP A 56 -1.49 2.40 4.13
N LEU A 57 -1.30 1.09 4.15
CA LEU A 57 -0.96 0.29 2.97
C LEU A 57 -2.12 -0.62 2.64
N ILE A 58 -2.42 -0.75 1.35
CA ILE A 58 -3.44 -1.64 0.82
C ILE A 58 -2.74 -2.71 0.00
N VAL A 59 -3.15 -3.96 0.20
CA VAL A 59 -2.77 -5.10 -0.64
C VAL A 59 -4.03 -5.84 -1.06
N THR A 60 -4.06 -6.36 -2.28
CA THR A 60 -5.19 -7.15 -2.78
C THR A 60 -4.75 -8.59 -2.98
N GLN A 61 -5.32 -9.49 -2.18
CA GLN A 61 -5.02 -10.92 -2.22
C GLN A 61 -6.05 -11.67 -3.04
N LYS A 62 -5.56 -12.49 -3.98
CA LYS A 62 -6.40 -13.36 -4.78
C LYS A 62 -6.66 -14.63 -4.01
N ILE A 63 -7.93 -14.93 -3.74
CA ILE A 63 -8.35 -16.14 -3.03
C ILE A 63 -9.46 -16.84 -3.80
N THR A 64 -9.62 -18.13 -3.59
CA THR A 64 -10.75 -18.90 -4.12
C THR A 64 -12.03 -18.62 -3.32
N LEU A 65 -13.19 -18.88 -3.92
CA LEU A 65 -14.45 -18.83 -3.18
C LEU A 65 -14.47 -19.77 -1.96
N ALA A 66 -13.80 -20.93 -2.06
CA ALA A 66 -13.71 -21.86 -0.92
C ALA A 66 -12.95 -21.22 0.25
N GLU A 67 -11.74 -20.71 0.00
CA GLU A 67 -10.94 -19.96 0.98
C GLU A 67 -11.69 -18.75 1.55
N ALA A 68 -12.43 -18.03 0.71
CA ALA A 68 -13.24 -16.90 1.15
C ALA A 68 -14.35 -17.31 2.14
N LEU A 69 -14.94 -18.49 1.96
CA LEU A 69 -16.02 -19.01 2.82
C LEU A 69 -15.52 -19.77 4.05
N THR A 70 -14.36 -20.43 3.97
CA THR A 70 -13.83 -21.33 5.02
C THR A 70 -12.65 -20.77 5.78
N GLY A 71 -12.15 -19.59 5.39
CA GLY A 71 -10.93 -19.00 5.93
C GLY A 71 -9.69 -19.33 5.10
N CYS A 72 -8.66 -18.50 5.26
CA CYS A 72 -7.39 -18.62 4.54
C CYS A 72 -6.23 -18.07 5.36
N THR A 73 -5.00 -18.35 4.92
CA THR A 73 -3.79 -17.75 5.49
C THR A 73 -3.08 -16.92 4.43
N VAL A 74 -2.93 -15.63 4.71
CA VAL A 74 -2.23 -14.69 3.85
C VAL A 74 -0.78 -14.56 4.32
N ASN A 75 0.17 -14.83 3.42
CA ASN A 75 1.59 -14.61 3.65
C ASN A 75 2.08 -13.46 2.78
N LEU A 76 2.71 -12.47 3.40
CA LEU A 76 3.18 -11.25 2.74
C LEU A 76 4.60 -10.92 3.19
N THR A 77 5.40 -10.38 2.27
CA THR A 77 6.66 -9.71 2.62
C THR A 77 6.38 -8.22 2.78
N THR A 78 6.63 -7.68 3.96
CA THR A 78 6.42 -6.26 4.28
C THR A 78 7.46 -5.38 3.60
N LEU A 79 7.26 -4.05 3.56
CA LEU A 79 8.21 -3.12 2.96
C LEU A 79 9.59 -3.10 3.65
N ASP A 80 9.66 -3.50 4.92
CA ASP A 80 10.91 -3.66 5.68
C ASP A 80 11.49 -5.09 5.58
N GLY A 81 10.94 -5.95 4.71
CA GLY A 81 11.49 -7.27 4.37
C GLY A 81 11.12 -8.39 5.35
N ARG A 82 10.27 -8.14 6.35
CA ARG A 82 9.77 -9.19 7.26
C ARG A 82 8.70 -10.03 6.56
N ASN A 83 8.58 -11.29 6.98
CA ASN A 83 7.43 -12.13 6.61
C ASN A 83 6.30 -11.92 7.61
N LEU A 84 5.12 -11.59 7.11
CA LEU A 84 3.90 -11.40 7.87
C LEU A 84 2.88 -12.48 7.46
N THR A 85 2.44 -13.26 8.44
CA THR A 85 1.41 -14.28 8.26
C THR A 85 0.14 -13.84 8.98
N VAL A 86 -0.97 -13.76 8.24
CA VAL A 86 -2.28 -13.32 8.74
C VAL A 86 -3.29 -14.42 8.50
N VAL A 87 -3.91 -14.90 9.56
CA VAL A 87 -4.94 -15.95 9.49
C VAL A 87 -6.31 -15.28 9.45
N ILE A 88 -7.07 -15.54 8.39
CA ILE A 88 -8.42 -15.02 8.18
C ILE A 88 -9.40 -16.14 8.49
N ASN A 89 -10.14 -16.00 9.60
CA ASN A 89 -11.14 -16.98 10.02
C ASN A 89 -12.57 -16.58 9.63
N ASN A 90 -12.78 -15.29 9.35
CA ASN A 90 -14.09 -14.76 8.96
C ASN A 90 -14.36 -15.06 7.48
N VAL A 91 -15.65 -15.04 7.10
CA VAL A 91 -16.03 -15.08 5.69
C VAL A 91 -15.59 -13.77 5.02
N ALA A 92 -14.69 -13.88 4.06
CA ALA A 92 -14.24 -12.75 3.25
C ALA A 92 -15.22 -12.53 2.09
N HIS A 93 -15.99 -11.45 2.15
CA HIS A 93 -16.82 -10.98 1.03
C HIS A 93 -16.11 -9.87 0.24
N PRO A 94 -16.58 -9.46 -0.96
CA PRO A 94 -15.85 -8.48 -1.79
C PRO A 94 -15.51 -7.15 -1.10
N GLU A 95 -16.42 -6.63 -0.27
CA GLU A 95 -16.19 -5.40 0.51
C GLU A 95 -15.47 -5.63 1.85
N TYR A 96 -15.12 -6.88 2.19
CA TYR A 96 -14.45 -7.19 3.43
C TYR A 96 -12.98 -6.78 3.34
N GLU A 97 -12.48 -6.19 4.42
CA GLU A 97 -11.07 -5.88 4.58
C GLU A 97 -10.57 -6.44 5.91
N GLU A 98 -9.46 -7.18 5.86
CA GLU A 98 -8.73 -7.49 7.08
C GLU A 98 -7.79 -6.33 7.41
N ILE A 99 -7.93 -5.77 8.61
CA ILE A 99 -7.07 -4.68 9.09
C ILE A 99 -6.01 -5.27 10.01
N VAL A 100 -4.74 -5.16 9.61
CA VAL A 100 -3.60 -5.52 10.45
C VAL A 100 -3.00 -4.23 11.03
N PRO A 101 -3.18 -3.98 12.34
CA PRO A 101 -2.75 -2.73 12.95
C PRO A 101 -1.23 -2.55 12.91
N ARG A 102 -0.78 -1.31 12.69
CA ARG A 102 0.64 -0.90 12.74
C ARG A 102 1.55 -1.51 11.66
N GLU A 103 0.98 -2.09 10.61
CA GLU A 103 1.74 -2.63 9.46
C GLU A 103 1.68 -1.73 8.20
N GLY A 104 1.27 -0.46 8.37
CA GLY A 104 1.29 0.57 7.33
C GLY A 104 2.59 1.40 7.29
N MET A 105 2.49 2.62 6.75
CA MET A 105 3.59 3.57 6.67
C MET A 105 3.82 4.31 7.99
N PRO A 106 5.06 4.73 8.31
CA PRO A 106 5.35 5.58 9.46
C PRO A 106 4.58 6.92 9.40
N LEU A 107 4.20 7.44 10.56
CA LEU A 107 3.57 8.76 10.65
C LEU A 107 4.64 9.85 10.55
N PRO A 108 4.49 10.88 9.69
CA PRO A 108 5.52 11.92 9.52
C PRO A 108 5.88 12.68 10.81
N LYS A 109 4.90 12.87 11.71
CA LYS A 109 5.08 13.59 12.98
C LYS A 109 5.68 12.72 14.10
N ASP A 110 5.45 11.42 14.04
CA ASP A 110 5.91 10.44 15.03
C ASP A 110 6.24 9.14 14.32
N PRO A 111 7.48 9.00 13.79
CA PRO A 111 7.87 7.85 12.98
C PRO A 111 7.90 6.52 13.75
N THR A 112 7.78 6.55 15.09
CA THR A 112 7.66 5.34 15.91
C THR A 112 6.29 4.68 15.77
N LYS A 113 5.29 5.44 15.31
CA LYS A 113 3.94 4.96 15.00
C LYS A 113 3.80 4.71 13.51
N LYS A 114 2.96 3.74 13.17
CA LYS A 114 2.60 3.38 11.80
C LYS A 114 1.09 3.38 11.61
N GLY A 115 0.65 3.61 10.39
CA GLY A 115 -0.71 3.31 9.96
C GLY A 115 -0.96 1.80 9.89
N ASN A 116 -2.04 1.40 9.25
CA ASN A 116 -2.47 0.01 9.16
C ASN A 116 -2.15 -0.61 7.79
N LEU A 117 -2.09 -1.93 7.75
CA LEU A 117 -2.19 -2.69 6.52
C LEU A 117 -3.64 -3.13 6.34
N ARG A 118 -4.23 -2.85 5.19
CA ARG A 118 -5.59 -3.23 4.80
C ARG A 118 -5.50 -4.27 3.70
N ILE A 119 -5.95 -5.49 3.98
CA ILE A 119 -5.94 -6.60 3.04
C ILE A 119 -7.32 -6.70 2.41
N LYS A 120 -7.40 -6.39 1.12
CA LYS A 120 -8.57 -6.60 0.27
C LYS A 120 -8.50 -7.97 -0.40
N PHE A 121 -9.65 -8.49 -0.80
CA PHE A 121 -9.74 -9.82 -1.42
C PHE A 121 -10.36 -9.75 -2.81
N ASP A 122 -9.63 -10.27 -3.81
CA ASP A 122 -10.15 -10.55 -5.15
C ASP A 122 -10.57 -12.02 -5.20
N ILE A 123 -11.88 -12.26 -5.07
CA ILE A 123 -12.45 -13.60 -4.89
C ILE A 123 -12.71 -14.24 -6.25
N LYS A 124 -11.96 -15.30 -6.55
CA LYS A 124 -12.11 -16.08 -7.77
C LYS A 124 -13.23 -17.11 -7.63
N PHE A 125 -14.35 -16.85 -8.29
CA PHE A 125 -15.45 -17.81 -8.40
C PHE A 125 -15.11 -18.95 -9.38
N PRO A 126 -15.59 -20.18 -9.11
CA PRO A 126 -15.49 -21.27 -10.07
C PRO A 126 -16.35 -20.98 -11.30
N THR A 127 -15.85 -21.29 -12.50
CA THR A 127 -16.59 -21.07 -13.76
C THR A 127 -17.70 -22.10 -13.99
N ARG A 128 -17.59 -23.28 -13.36
CA ARG A 128 -18.55 -24.38 -13.44
C ARG A 128 -18.58 -25.15 -12.13
N LEU A 129 -19.72 -25.76 -11.83
CA LEU A 129 -19.93 -26.68 -10.72
C LEU A 129 -20.74 -27.89 -11.19
N THR A 130 -20.41 -29.09 -10.69
CA THR A 130 -21.18 -30.31 -10.97
C THR A 130 -22.55 -30.26 -10.31
N ALA A 131 -23.48 -31.13 -10.74
CA ALA A 131 -24.80 -31.22 -10.12
C ALA A 131 -24.71 -31.55 -8.62
N GLU A 132 -23.78 -32.45 -8.25
CA GLU A 132 -23.50 -32.83 -6.86
C GLU A 132 -22.96 -31.66 -6.04
N GLN A 133 -21.97 -30.92 -6.55
CA GLN A 133 -21.44 -29.73 -5.89
C GLN A 133 -22.52 -28.67 -5.66
N LYS A 134 -23.37 -28.43 -6.67
CA LYS A 134 -24.51 -27.50 -6.55
C LYS A 134 -25.51 -27.96 -5.50
N ALA A 135 -25.85 -29.25 -5.45
CA ALA A 135 -26.76 -29.80 -4.45
C ALA A 135 -26.17 -29.69 -3.03
N GLY A 136 -24.88 -30.01 -2.85
CA GLY A 136 -24.17 -29.86 -1.59
C GLY A 136 -24.15 -28.41 -1.11
N MET A 137 -23.78 -27.47 -1.98
CA MET A 137 -23.80 -26.04 -1.66
C MET A 137 -25.20 -25.53 -1.31
N LYS A 138 -26.24 -25.94 -2.05
CA LYS A 138 -27.63 -25.59 -1.71
C LYS A 138 -28.01 -26.09 -0.32
N LYS A 139 -27.61 -27.29 0.06
CA LYS A 139 -27.90 -27.84 1.38
C LYS A 139 -27.19 -27.09 2.51
N LEU A 140 -25.94 -26.67 2.28
CA LEU A 140 -25.11 -25.99 3.29
C LEU A 140 -25.41 -24.49 3.42
N LEU A 141 -25.78 -23.83 2.31
CA LEU A 141 -25.95 -22.38 2.23
C LEU A 141 -27.42 -21.94 2.12
N ALA A 142 -28.37 -22.88 2.02
CA ALA A 142 -29.78 -22.53 2.22
C ALA A 142 -29.97 -22.15 3.69
N ALA A 143 -30.07 -20.84 3.93
CA ALA A 143 -30.59 -20.29 5.17
C ALA A 143 -32.06 -20.67 5.33
#